data_AF-A0A2G8EDY6-F1
#
_entry.id   AF-A0A2G8EDY6-F1
#
_cell.length_a   1.000
_cell.length_b   1.000
_cell.length_c   1.000
_cell.angle_alpha   90.00
_cell.angle_beta   90.00
_cell.angle_gamma   90.00
#
_symmetry.space_group_name_H-M   'P 1'
#
loop_
_entity.id
_entity.type
_entity.pdbx_description
1 polymer ?
#
loop_
_entity_poly.entity_id
_entity_poly.type
_entity_poly.pdbx_seq_one_letter_code
_entity_poly.pdbx_strand_id
1 'polypeptide(L)'
;MKTYIAGPMSGLPEFNRRAFFAAAAEIAASGDTPLNPAVLPDGLSEADYMAISLAMLQRAEYALAEKLGIEVLFQELKPEQCLALA
;
A
#
# COMPACT_ATOMS: atom_id res chain seq x y z
N MET A 1 5.95 -10.78 6.27
CA MET A 1 4.92 -9.76 6.59
C MET A 1 4.37 -9.20 5.27
N LYS A 2 3.19 -8.61 5.26
CA LYS A 2 2.58 -7.93 4.11
C LYS A 2 2.85 -6.44 4.22
N THR A 3 3.46 -5.87 3.18
CA THR A 3 3.83 -4.45 3.15
C THR A 3 3.14 -3.77 1.99
N TYR A 4 2.28 -2.79 2.28
CA TYR A 4 1.62 -1.98 1.27
C TYR A 4 2.54 -0.88 0.76
N ILE A 5 2.62 -0.71 -0.55
CA ILE A 5 3.42 0.34 -1.19
C ILE A 5 2.49 1.51 -1.51
N ALA A 6 2.78 2.67 -0.93
CA ALA A 6 2.06 3.92 -1.12
C ALA A 6 2.94 4.96 -1.82
N GLY A 7 2.33 5.80 -2.66
CA GLY A 7 3.01 6.88 -3.35
C GLY A 7 2.13 7.55 -4.41
N PRO A 8 2.56 8.68 -4.98
CA PRO A 8 1.85 9.31 -6.08
C PRO A 8 1.93 8.43 -7.34
N MET A 9 0.80 8.31 -8.05
CA MET A 9 0.69 7.62 -9.34
C MET A 9 0.07 8.52 -10.41
N SER A 10 -1.14 9.05 -10.15
CA SER A 10 -1.87 9.92 -11.08
C SER A 10 -1.08 11.18 -11.44
N GLY A 11 -1.02 11.52 -12.73
CA GLY A 11 -0.31 12.70 -13.24
C GLY A 11 1.20 12.51 -13.43
N LEU A 12 1.74 11.32 -13.12
CA LEU A 12 3.15 10.99 -13.37
C LEU A 12 3.31 10.11 -14.63
N PRO A 13 4.49 10.15 -15.29
CA PRO A 13 4.79 9.26 -16.41
C PRO A 13 4.56 7.79 -16.03
N GLU A 14 3.82 7.07 -16.87
CA GLU A 14 3.47 5.66 -16.69
C GLU A 14 2.88 5.36 -15.30
N PHE A 15 2.19 6.33 -14.72
CA PHE A 15 1.61 6.27 -13.38
C PHE A 15 2.61 5.88 -12.28
N ASN A 16 3.89 6.23 -12.46
CA ASN A 16 4.97 5.90 -11.54
C ASN A 16 5.16 4.38 -11.30
N ARG A 17 4.62 3.50 -12.16
CA ARG A 17 4.64 2.04 -11.99
C ARG A 17 6.04 1.48 -11.76
N ARG A 18 7.06 2.05 -12.42
CA ARG A 18 8.46 1.65 -12.28
C ARG A 18 8.96 1.73 -10.84
N ALA A 19 8.65 2.79 -10.11
CA ALA A 19 9.08 2.94 -8.72
C ALA A 19 8.38 1.93 -7.81
N PHE A 20 7.08 1.75 -7.99
CA PHE A 20 6.29 0.76 -7.25
C PHE A 20 6.78 -0.68 -7.47
N PHE A 21 7.13 -1.05 -8.70
CA PHE A 21 7.68 -2.39 -8.99
C PHE A 21 9.09 -2.58 -8.44
N ALA A 22 9.93 -1.54 -8.43
CA ALA A 22 11.24 -1.59 -7.80
C ALA A 22 11.11 -1.85 -6.28
N ALA A 23 10.27 -1.07 -5.60
CA ALA A 23 10.00 -1.27 -4.17
C ALA A 23 9.39 -2.66 -3.88
N ALA A 24 8.49 -3.15 -4.75
CA ALA A 24 7.94 -4.49 -4.61
C ALA A 24 9.01 -5.58 -4.72
N ALA A 25 9.98 -5.43 -5.64
CA ALA A 25 11.08 -6.37 -5.78
C ALA A 25 12.00 -6.38 -4.54
N GLU A 26 12.28 -5.22 -3.95
CA GLU A 26 13.06 -5.11 -2.70
C GLU A 26 12.36 -5.78 -1.51
N ILE A 27 11.06 -5.52 -1.34
CA ILE A 27 10.23 -6.16 -0.30
C ILE A 27 10.17 -7.68 -0.50
N ALA A 28 9.99 -8.15 -1.75
CA ALA A 28 10.00 -9.57 -2.05
C ALA A 28 11.36 -10.21 -1.74
N ALA A 29 12.46 -9.51 -2.04
CA ALA A 29 13.82 -9.99 -1.76
C ALA A 29 14.12 -10.07 -0.26
N SER A 30 13.45 -9.29 0.59
CA SER A 30 13.57 -9.39 2.05
C SER A 30 12.73 -10.53 2.67
N GLY A 31 11.97 -11.26 1.85
CA GLY A 31 11.08 -12.34 2.30
C GLY A 31 9.66 -11.89 2.69
N ASP A 32 9.33 -10.61 2.47
CA ASP A 32 8.01 -10.06 2.71
C ASP A 32 7.13 -10.10 1.45
N THR A 33 5.82 -9.95 1.63
CA THR A 33 4.83 -9.94 0.56
C THR A 33 4.46 -8.49 0.21
N PRO A 34 4.84 -7.96 -0.95
CA PRO A 34 4.45 -6.62 -1.37
C PRO A 34 2.97 -6.59 -1.78
N LEU A 35 2.24 -5.60 -1.31
CA LEU A 35 0.91 -5.22 -1.80
C LEU A 35 1.04 -3.89 -2.54
N ASN A 36 0.64 -3.85 -3.81
CA ASN A 36 1.03 -2.77 -4.71
C ASN A 36 -0.10 -2.43 -5.69
N PRO A 37 -0.64 -1.21 -5.69
CA PRO A 37 -1.69 -0.81 -6.64
C PRO A 37 -1.23 -0.80 -8.10
N ALA A 38 0.08 -0.73 -8.39
CA ALA A 38 0.61 -0.73 -9.75
C ALA A 38 0.39 -2.05 -10.51
N VAL A 39 0.06 -3.15 -9.81
CA VAL A 39 -0.27 -4.45 -10.44
C VAL A 39 -1.69 -4.48 -11.02
N LEU A 40 -2.53 -3.50 -10.66
CA LEU A 40 -3.91 -3.44 -11.12
C LEU A 40 -3.97 -3.06 -12.60
N PRO A 41 -4.92 -3.64 -13.35
CA PRO A 41 -5.03 -3.42 -14.78
C PRO A 41 -5.47 -1.98 -15.10
N ASP A 42 -5.03 -1.48 -16.25
CA ASP A 42 -5.55 -0.23 -16.80
C ASP A 42 -7.07 -0.31 -17.07
N GLY A 43 -7.73 0.85 -17.10
CA GLY A 43 -9.15 0.97 -17.43
C GLY A 43 -10.12 0.93 -16.25
N LEU A 44 -9.64 0.70 -15.03
CA LEU A 44 -10.44 0.87 -13.81
C LEU A 44 -10.71 2.36 -13.52
N SER A 45 -11.86 2.65 -12.89
CA SER A 45 -12.12 3.99 -12.40
C SER A 45 -11.25 4.32 -11.19
N GLU A 46 -11.03 5.61 -10.91
CA GLU A 46 -10.29 6.03 -9.71
C GLU A 46 -10.91 5.46 -8.43
N ALA A 47 -12.25 5.38 -8.36
CA ALA A 47 -12.96 4.80 -7.23
C ALA A 47 -12.67 3.30 -7.07
N ASP A 48 -12.59 2.54 -8.16
CA ASP A 48 -12.26 1.10 -8.12
C ASP A 48 -10.80 0.89 -7.68
N TYR A 49 -9.87 1.68 -8.22
CA TYR A 49 -8.47 1.67 -7.79
C TYR A 49 -8.35 1.93 -6.29
N MET A 50 -9.06 2.94 -5.78
CA MET A 50 -9.03 3.30 -4.36
C MET A 50 -9.66 2.22 -3.47
N ALA A 51 -10.78 1.63 -3.87
CA ALA A 51 -11.43 0.57 -3.12
C ALA A 51 -10.53 -0.66 -2.96
N ILE A 52 -9.86 -1.08 -4.05
CA ILE A 52 -8.94 -2.21 -4.02
C ILE A 52 -7.68 -1.87 -3.21
N SER A 53 -7.12 -0.67 -3.39
CA SER A 53 -5.94 -0.20 -2.66
C SER A 53 -6.19 -0.11 -1.15
N LEU A 54 -7.39 0.32 -0.74
CA LEU A 54 -7.78 0.34 0.66
C LEU A 54 -7.85 -1.07 1.25
N ALA A 55 -8.40 -2.04 0.51
CA ALA A 55 -8.41 -3.44 0.93
C ALA A 55 -6.98 -4.00 1.07
N MET A 56 -6.06 -3.67 0.15
CA MET A 56 -4.65 -4.02 0.28
C MET A 56 -4.04 -3.45 1.57
N LEU A 57 -4.21 -2.14 1.79
CA LEU A 57 -3.71 -1.45 2.98
C LEU A 57 -4.25 -2.06 4.28
N GLN A 58 -5.56 -2.34 4.34
CA GLN A 58 -6.21 -2.95 5.51
C GLN A 58 -5.67 -4.35 5.85
N ARG A 59 -5.04 -5.04 4.91
CA ARG A 59 -4.42 -6.35 5.13
C ARG A 59 -2.91 -6.27 5.35
N ALA A 60 -2.30 -5.12 5.19
CA ALA A 60 -0.87 -4.95 5.39
C ALA A 60 -0.55 -4.79 6.88
N GLU A 61 0.59 -5.33 7.29
CA GLU A 61 1.15 -5.06 8.62
C GLU A 61 2.04 -3.80 8.61
N TYR A 62 2.56 -3.41 7.44
CA TYR A 62 3.33 -2.18 7.24
C TYR A 62 2.86 -1.44 5.99
N ALA A 63 3.07 -0.13 5.94
CA ALA A 63 3.00 0.64 4.69
C ALA A 63 4.32 1.37 4.45
N LEU A 64 4.92 1.13 3.28
CA LEU A 64 6.06 1.87 2.78
C LEU A 64 5.55 3.06 1.96
N ALA A 65 5.93 4.28 2.34
CA ALA A 65 5.57 5.49 1.62
C ALA A 65 6.84 6.24 1.18
N GLU A 66 7.05 6.41 -0.13
CA GLU A 66 8.08 7.33 -0.60
C GLU A 66 7.62 8.77 -0.38
N LYS A 67 8.33 9.44 0.56
CA LYS A 67 8.22 10.86 0.95
C LYS A 67 6.88 11.51 0.63
N LEU A 68 5.82 10.97 1.22
CA LEU A 68 4.63 11.78 1.45
C LEU A 68 5.05 12.79 2.51
N GLY A 69 4.97 14.10 2.22
CA GLY A 69 5.03 15.15 3.24
C GLY A 69 3.83 15.11 4.20
N ILE A 70 3.28 13.91 4.43
CA ILE A 70 2.10 13.57 5.20
C ILE A 70 2.57 12.52 6.21
N GLU A 71 2.46 12.87 7.48
CA GLU A 71 2.75 11.98 8.59
C GLU A 71 1.69 10.87 8.63
N VAL A 72 2.10 9.63 8.35
CA VAL A 72 1.22 8.46 8.51
C VAL A 72 1.26 8.04 9.98
N LEU A 73 0.29 8.51 10.76
CA LEU A 73 0.09 8.07 12.13
C LEU A 73 -0.67 6.74 12.13
N PHE A 74 0.04 5.63 12.30
CA PHE A 74 -0.60 4.37 12.64
C PHE A 74 -1.15 4.49 14.06
N GLN A 75 -2.47 4.38 14.23
CA GLN A 75 -3.04 4.19 15.57
C GLN A 75 -2.58 2.80 16.05
N GLU A 76 -1.65 2.75 16.99
CA GLU A 76 -1.34 1.51 17.71
C GLU A 76 -2.62 1.05 18.43
N LEU A 77 -3.32 0.07 17.86
CA LEU A 77 -4.35 -0.65 18.58
C LEU A 77 -3.66 -1.54 19.59
N LYS A 78 -3.82 -1.21 20.87
CA LYS A 78 -3.31 -2.06 21.94
C LYS A 78 -4.07 -3.40 21.92
N PRO A 79 -3.46 -4.52 22.32
CA PRO A 79 -4.09 -5.84 22.30
C PRO A 79 -5.49 -5.87 22.94
N GLU A 80 -5.71 -5.10 24.00
CA GLU A 80 -6.99 -4.93 24.69
C GLU A 80 -8.09 -4.29 23.83
N GLN A 81 -7.75 -3.52 22.81
CA GLN A 81 -8.71 -2.88 21.90
C GLN A 81 -9.14 -3.81 20.75
N CYS A 82 -8.35 -4.85 20.44
CA CYS A 82 -8.70 -5.88 19.47
C CYS A 82 -9.77 -6.85 19.99
N LEU A 83 -9.85 -7.09 21.31
CA LEU A 83 -10.83 -8.00 21.92
C LEU A 83 -12.26 -7.43 21.95
N ALA A 84 -12.43 -6.11 21.80
CA ALA A 84 -13.73 -5.45 21.88
C ALA A 84 -14.53 -5.46 20.55
N LEU A 85 -13.97 -6.05 19.49
CA LEU A 85 -14.55 -6.13 18.14
C LEU A 85 -14.90 -7.57 17.72
N ALA A 86 -14.79 -8.53 18.65
CA ALA A 86 -15.21 -9.93 18.49
C ALA A 86 -16.47 -10.19 19.33
#